data_AF-A0A0G0EB33-F1
#
_entry.id   AF-A0A0G0EB33-F1
#
_cell.length_a   1.000
_cell.length_b   1.000
_cell.length_c   1.000
_cell.angle_alpha   90.00
_cell.angle_beta   90.00
_cell.angle_gamma   90.00
#
_symmetry.space_group_name_H-M   'P 1'
#
loop_
_entity.id
_entity.type
_entity.pdbx_description
1 polymer ?
#
loop_
_entity_poly.entity_id
_entity_poly.type
_entity_poly.pdbx_seq_one_letter_code
_entity_poly.pdbx_strand_id
1 'polypeptide(L)'
;MTSNNFDNKIVITILLPLVALIAPFLVFLIEFYLPYPHFVEEIIKAIFIYFIIQIPSFNTKIKLTLIVGISFALSETVFYLFNFFMLDSIAPLFLRLILTALLHSTTMIVMLLSTFINKRFLLLGMILSVLIHYFYNMVVL
;
A
#
# COMPACT_ATOMS: atom_id res chain seq x y z
N MET A 1 -21.23 -5.48 -26.92
CA MET A 1 -19.83 -5.23 -26.51
C MET A 1 -19.77 -4.51 -25.15
N THR A 2 -20.42 -5.05 -24.12
CA THR A 2 -20.53 -4.41 -22.79
C THR A 2 -20.16 -5.34 -21.62
N SER A 3 -19.96 -6.65 -21.85
CA SER A 3 -19.56 -7.60 -20.80
C SER A 3 -18.13 -7.33 -20.29
N ASN A 4 -17.19 -6.96 -21.18
CA ASN A 4 -15.79 -6.77 -20.82
C ASN A 4 -15.53 -5.71 -19.74
N ASN A 5 -16.37 -4.69 -19.61
CA ASN A 5 -16.13 -3.59 -18.66
C ASN A 5 -16.62 -3.90 -17.23
N PHE A 6 -17.52 -4.85 -17.06
CA PHE A 6 -18.00 -5.26 -15.73
C PHE A 6 -17.08 -6.31 -15.14
N ASP A 7 -16.68 -7.29 -15.95
CA ASP A 7 -15.77 -8.36 -15.55
C ASP A 7 -14.42 -7.79 -15.10
N ASN A 8 -13.87 -6.83 -15.84
CA ASN A 8 -12.63 -6.15 -15.47
C ASN A 8 -12.72 -5.43 -14.11
N LYS A 9 -13.87 -4.89 -13.72
CA LYS A 9 -14.03 -4.20 -12.43
C LYS A 9 -14.03 -5.15 -11.26
N ILE A 10 -14.72 -6.28 -11.40
CA ILE A 10 -14.76 -7.33 -10.37
C ILE A 10 -13.35 -7.90 -10.19
N VAL A 11 -12.69 -8.19 -11.31
CA VAL A 11 -11.31 -8.68 -11.33
C VAL A 11 -10.38 -7.71 -10.60
N ILE A 12 -10.43 -6.40 -10.91
CA ILE A 12 -9.60 -5.39 -10.23
C ILE A 12 -9.91 -5.33 -8.72
N THR A 13 -11.20 -5.34 -8.35
CA THR A 13 -11.62 -5.19 -6.94
C THR A 13 -11.18 -6.36 -6.08
N ILE A 14 -11.10 -7.57 -6.64
CA ILE A 14 -10.69 -8.78 -5.92
C ILE A 14 -9.17 -9.01 -6.02
N LEU A 15 -8.58 -8.85 -7.21
CA LEU A 15 -7.17 -9.15 -7.42
C LEU A 15 -6.24 -8.14 -6.74
N LEU A 16 -6.57 -6.84 -6.74
CA LEU A 16 -5.66 -5.84 -6.18
C LEU A 16 -5.33 -6.09 -4.69
N PRO A 17 -6.30 -6.33 -3.79
CA PRO A 17 -6.00 -6.70 -2.40
C PRO A 17 -5.16 -7.98 -2.27
N LEU A 18 -5.43 -8.99 -3.10
CA LEU A 18 -4.67 -10.25 -3.09
C LEU A 18 -3.22 -10.05 -3.51
N VAL A 19 -2.99 -9.25 -4.56
CA VAL A 19 -1.63 -8.89 -4.99
C VAL A 19 -0.94 -8.03 -3.94
N ALA A 20 -1.66 -7.14 -3.27
CA ALA A 20 -1.12 -6.31 -2.20
C ALA A 20 -0.69 -7.12 -0.97
N LEU A 21 -1.32 -8.26 -0.69
CA LEU A 21 -0.87 -9.21 0.35
C LEU A 21 0.45 -9.93 0.00
N ILE A 22 0.87 -9.90 -1.26
CA ILE A 22 2.10 -10.56 -1.72
C ILE A 22 3.18 -9.52 -2.04
N ALA A 23 2.79 -8.30 -2.36
CA ALA A 23 3.70 -7.24 -2.80
C ALA A 23 4.87 -6.96 -1.84
N PRO A 24 4.69 -6.83 -0.51
CA PRO A 24 5.81 -6.65 0.41
C PRO A 24 6.86 -7.77 0.32
N PHE A 25 6.46 -9.01 -0.03
CA PHE A 25 7.43 -10.10 -0.21
C PHE A 25 8.36 -9.87 -1.40
N LEU A 26 7.85 -9.26 -2.46
CA LEU A 26 8.66 -8.90 -3.62
C LEU A 26 9.54 -7.68 -3.32
N VAL A 27 9.04 -6.72 -2.55
CA VAL A 27 9.83 -5.56 -2.09
C VAL A 27 11.02 -6.05 -1.26
N PHE A 28 10.79 -6.95 -0.30
CA PHE A 28 11.84 -7.50 0.54
C PHE A 28 13.01 -8.12 -0.27
N LEU A 29 12.73 -8.79 -1.40
CA LEU A 29 13.78 -9.30 -2.29
C LEU A 29 14.63 -8.19 -2.93
N ILE A 30 14.01 -7.03 -3.20
CA ILE A 30 14.68 -5.86 -3.77
C ILE A 30 15.50 -5.13 -2.70
N GLU A 31 15.04 -5.12 -1.45
CA GLU A 31 15.73 -4.50 -0.31
C GLU A 31 17.11 -5.10 -0.03
N PHE A 32 17.35 -6.37 -0.39
CA PHE A 32 18.69 -6.94 -0.35
C PHE A 32 19.72 -6.17 -1.18
N TYR A 33 19.27 -5.41 -2.19
CA TYR A 33 20.14 -4.68 -3.12
C TYR A 33 20.01 -3.16 -3.03
N LEU A 34 18.89 -2.63 -2.51
CA LEU A 34 18.62 -1.19 -2.45
C LEU A 34 18.39 -0.69 -1.02
N PRO A 35 19.09 0.36 -0.55
CA PRO A 35 18.98 0.85 0.83
C PRO A 35 17.74 1.73 1.09
N TYR A 36 16.78 1.79 0.17
CA TYR A 36 15.61 2.66 0.24
C TYR A 36 14.30 1.86 0.06
N PRO A 37 13.94 0.98 1.02
CA PRO A 37 12.76 0.10 0.95
C PRO A 37 11.46 0.87 0.69
N HIS A 38 11.24 1.92 1.49
CA HIS A 38 10.09 2.82 1.40
C HIS A 38 9.88 3.39 -0.01
N PHE A 39 10.94 3.71 -0.75
CA PHE A 39 10.81 4.24 -2.11
C PHE A 39 10.24 3.18 -3.07
N VAL A 40 10.75 1.95 -3.00
CA VAL A 40 10.27 0.82 -3.82
C VAL A 40 8.81 0.51 -3.50
N GLU A 41 8.45 0.49 -2.21
CA GLU A 41 7.07 0.26 -1.81
C GLU A 41 6.09 1.31 -2.35
N GLU A 42 6.44 2.60 -2.26
CA GLU A 42 5.56 3.65 -2.74
C GLU A 42 5.40 3.60 -4.27
N ILE A 43 6.41 3.15 -5.02
CA ILE A 43 6.27 2.87 -6.46
C ILE A 43 5.22 1.77 -6.70
N ILE A 44 5.28 0.66 -5.96
CA ILE A 44 4.31 -0.43 -6.12
C ILE A 44 2.90 0.04 -5.75
N LYS A 45 2.76 0.82 -4.68
CA LYS A 45 1.47 1.43 -4.29
C LYS A 45 0.95 2.38 -5.37
N ALA A 46 1.81 3.17 -6.01
CA ALA A 46 1.43 4.02 -7.13
C ALA A 46 0.88 3.20 -8.31
N ILE A 47 1.43 2.01 -8.59
CA ILE A 47 0.88 1.07 -9.58
C ILE A 47 -0.52 0.62 -9.19
N PHE A 48 -0.77 0.29 -7.92
CA PHE A 48 -2.12 -0.03 -7.45
C PHE A 48 -3.08 1.15 -7.63
N ILE A 49 -2.68 2.36 -7.25
CA ILE A 49 -3.49 3.56 -7.45
C ILE A 49 -3.80 3.78 -8.94
N TYR A 50 -2.84 3.57 -9.84
CA TYR A 50 -3.05 3.67 -11.28
C TYR A 50 -4.17 2.75 -11.79
N PHE A 51 -4.31 1.55 -11.24
CA PHE A 51 -5.44 0.67 -11.55
C PHE A 51 -6.74 1.13 -10.86
N ILE A 52 -6.67 1.54 -9.59
CA ILE A 52 -7.84 1.97 -8.81
C ILE A 52 -8.52 3.19 -9.44
N ILE A 53 -7.76 4.15 -9.98
CA ILE A 53 -8.34 5.37 -10.59
C ILE A 53 -9.22 5.09 -11.81
N GLN A 54 -9.11 3.90 -12.42
CA GLN A 54 -9.93 3.47 -13.56
C GLN A 54 -11.35 3.07 -13.14
N ILE A 55 -11.58 2.79 -11.85
CA ILE A 55 -12.91 2.48 -11.32
C ILE A 55 -13.79 3.75 -11.39
N PRO A 56 -15.06 3.70 -11.81
CA PRO A 56 -15.88 4.90 -11.94
C PRO A 56 -16.36 5.45 -10.59
N SER A 57 -16.66 4.57 -9.63
CA SER A 57 -17.26 4.95 -8.34
C SER A 57 -16.20 5.50 -7.37
N PHE A 58 -16.37 6.76 -6.95
CA PHE A 58 -15.52 7.40 -5.93
C PHE A 58 -15.48 6.60 -4.63
N ASN A 59 -16.65 6.19 -4.12
CA ASN A 59 -16.74 5.41 -2.88
C ASN A 59 -15.99 4.07 -3.00
N THR A 60 -16.04 3.44 -4.17
CA THR A 60 -15.31 2.20 -4.42
C THR A 60 -13.80 2.44 -4.48
N LYS A 61 -13.33 3.56 -5.07
CA LYS A 61 -11.90 3.91 -5.05
C LYS A 61 -11.36 4.06 -3.64
N ILE A 62 -12.05 4.82 -2.79
CA ILE A 62 -11.62 5.07 -1.41
C ILE A 62 -11.60 3.74 -0.62
N LYS A 63 -12.70 2.97 -0.68
CA LYS A 63 -12.78 1.67 0.01
C LYS A 63 -11.68 0.71 -0.45
N LEU A 64 -11.48 0.59 -1.76
CA LEU A 64 -10.47 -0.31 -2.30
C LEU A 64 -9.06 0.14 -1.95
N THR A 65 -8.80 1.45 -1.95
CA THR A 65 -7.51 2.02 -1.54
C THR A 65 -7.19 1.69 -0.09
N LEU A 66 -8.16 1.83 0.82
CA LEU A 66 -8.00 1.46 2.22
C LEU A 66 -7.78 -0.05 2.38
N ILE A 67 -8.57 -0.88 1.70
CA ILE A 67 -8.41 -2.34 1.76
C ILE A 67 -7.01 -2.74 1.26
N VAL A 68 -6.56 -2.19 0.13
CA VAL A 68 -5.23 -2.47 -0.43
C VAL A 68 -4.13 -2.00 0.52
N GLY A 69 -4.26 -0.82 1.14
CA GLY A 69 -3.30 -0.33 2.14
C GLY A 69 -3.23 -1.23 3.38
N ILE A 70 -4.37 -1.68 3.91
CA ILE A 70 -4.45 -2.62 5.03
C ILE A 70 -3.86 -3.99 4.64
N SER A 71 -4.16 -4.50 3.44
CA SER A 71 -3.57 -5.73 2.91
C SER A 71 -2.05 -5.65 2.82
N PHE A 72 -1.52 -4.52 2.35
CA PHE A 72 -0.08 -4.27 2.31
C PHE A 72 0.53 -4.32 3.71
N ALA A 73 -0.09 -3.63 4.67
CA ALA A 73 0.36 -3.57 6.06
C ALA A 73 0.35 -4.94 6.77
N LEU A 74 -0.69 -5.74 6.50
CA LEU A 74 -0.80 -7.10 7.03
C LEU A 74 0.36 -7.96 6.55
N SER A 75 0.68 -7.89 5.26
CA SER A 75 1.80 -8.64 4.68
C SER A 75 3.15 -8.19 5.23
N GLU A 76 3.39 -6.89 5.40
CA GLU A 76 4.61 -6.39 6.03
C GLU A 76 4.71 -6.82 7.51
N THR A 77 3.60 -6.80 8.24
CA THR A 77 3.57 -7.27 9.63
C THR A 77 3.92 -8.76 9.74
N VAL A 78 3.53 -9.57 8.75
CA VAL A 78 3.92 -10.98 8.68
C VAL A 78 5.44 -11.14 8.49
N PHE A 79 6.11 -10.24 7.78
CA PHE A 79 7.58 -10.25 7.75
C PHE A 79 8.17 -10.01 9.13
N TYR A 80 7.62 -9.04 9.86
CA TYR A 80 8.12 -8.75 11.19
C TYR A 80 7.85 -9.85 12.20
N LEU A 81 6.82 -10.69 12.02
CA LEU A 81 6.62 -11.87 12.87
C LEU A 81 7.90 -12.70 13.01
N PHE A 82 8.68 -12.86 11.92
CA PHE A 82 9.96 -13.57 11.96
C PHE A 82 10.98 -12.95 12.92
N ASN A 83 10.94 -11.63 13.11
CA ASN A 83 11.79 -10.90 14.06
C ASN A 83 11.24 -10.95 15.50
N PHE A 84 9.92 -11.07 15.65
CA PHE A 84 9.23 -11.03 16.95
C PHE A 84 9.12 -12.39 17.66
N PHE A 85 9.42 -13.51 17.00
CA PHE A 85 9.48 -14.82 17.67
C PHE A 85 10.48 -14.88 18.83
N MET A 86 11.41 -13.92 18.89
CA MET A 86 12.42 -13.81 19.94
C MET A 86 12.01 -12.87 21.09
N LEU A 87 10.82 -12.26 21.06
CA LEU A 87 10.35 -11.36 22.11
C LEU A 87 9.40 -12.06 23.10
N ASP A 88 9.45 -11.62 24.36
CA ASP A 88 8.62 -12.16 25.45
C ASP A 88 7.13 -11.75 25.36
N SER A 89 6.75 -10.89 24.41
CA SER A 89 5.39 -10.36 24.27
C SER A 89 4.99 -10.08 22.83
N ILE A 90 3.72 -10.36 22.50
CA ILE A 90 3.10 -10.08 21.20
C ILE A 90 2.52 -8.65 21.09
N ALA A 91 2.39 -7.92 22.20
CA ALA A 91 1.80 -6.58 22.20
C ALA A 91 2.48 -5.60 21.22
N PRO A 92 3.83 -5.57 21.08
CA PRO A 92 4.50 -4.72 20.10
C PRO A 92 4.10 -5.01 18.65
N LEU A 93 3.80 -6.27 18.32
CA LEU A 93 3.35 -6.66 16.98
C LEU A 93 1.99 -6.04 16.64
N PHE A 94 1.04 -6.04 17.59
CA PHE A 94 -0.27 -5.43 17.38
C PHE A 94 -0.19 -3.92 17.22
N LEU A 95 0.62 -3.26 18.05
CA LEU A 95 0.87 -1.83 17.92
C LEU A 95 1.48 -1.51 16.55
N ARG A 96 2.48 -2.31 16.13
CA ARG A 96 3.09 -2.17 14.81
C ARG A 96 2.08 -2.36 13.69
N LEU A 97 1.26 -3.40 13.74
CA LEU A 97 0.22 -3.62 12.73
C LEU A 97 -0.69 -2.40 12.57
N ILE A 98 -1.13 -1.80 13.68
CA ILE A 98 -1.98 -0.61 13.66
C ILE A 98 -1.26 0.57 13.02
N LEU A 99 -0.04 0.87 13.46
CA LEU A 99 0.72 2.02 12.95
C LEU A 99 1.11 1.84 11.48
N THR A 100 1.55 0.64 11.10
CA THR A 100 1.87 0.28 9.72
C THR A 100 0.61 0.34 8.85
N ALA A 101 -0.54 -0.18 9.30
CA ALA A 101 -1.81 -0.06 8.57
C ALA A 101 -2.24 1.39 8.36
N LEU A 102 -2.09 2.25 9.38
CA LEU A 102 -2.34 3.68 9.26
C LEU A 102 -1.38 4.32 8.25
N LEU A 103 -0.10 3.97 8.27
CA LEU A 103 0.87 4.47 7.31
C LEU A 103 0.49 4.14 5.87
N HIS A 104 0.37 2.85 5.51
CA HIS A 104 0.11 2.47 4.11
C HIS A 104 -1.24 2.98 3.63
N SER A 105 -2.26 2.97 4.50
CA SER A 105 -3.56 3.53 4.15
C SER A 105 -3.44 5.04 3.88
N THR A 106 -2.69 5.76 4.71
CA THR A 106 -2.50 7.21 4.56
C THR A 106 -1.71 7.55 3.29
N THR A 107 -0.57 6.88 3.05
CA THR A 107 0.25 7.14 1.85
C THR A 107 -0.51 6.81 0.57
N MET A 108 -1.30 5.74 0.55
CA MET A 108 -2.13 5.41 -0.60
C MET A 108 -3.29 6.39 -0.80
N ILE A 109 -3.92 6.88 0.28
CA ILE A 109 -4.96 7.91 0.18
C ILE A 109 -4.38 9.23 -0.33
N VAL A 110 -3.19 9.63 0.13
CA VAL A 110 -2.48 10.82 -0.38
C VAL A 110 -2.26 10.73 -1.89
N MET A 111 -1.77 9.57 -2.37
CA MET A 111 -1.63 9.32 -3.80
C MET A 111 -2.98 9.40 -4.52
N LEU A 112 -4.02 8.73 -4.03
CA LEU A 112 -5.34 8.75 -4.65
C LEU A 112 -5.90 10.17 -4.76
N LEU A 113 -5.86 10.96 -3.67
CA LEU A 113 -6.37 12.32 -3.62
C LEU A 113 -5.65 13.23 -4.63
N SER A 114 -4.33 13.07 -4.81
CA SER A 114 -3.58 13.82 -5.82
C SER A 114 -4.14 13.63 -7.24
N THR A 115 -4.63 12.42 -7.54
CA THR A 115 -5.18 12.09 -8.87
C THR A 115 -6.53 12.72 -9.15
N PHE A 116 -7.26 13.15 -8.12
CA PHE A 116 -8.56 13.82 -8.28
C PHE A 116 -8.43 15.25 -8.79
N ILE A 117 -7.30 15.90 -8.55
CA ILE A 117 -6.99 17.18 -9.19
C ILE A 117 -6.59 16.93 -10.65
N ASN A 118 -5.63 16.02 -10.88
CA ASN A 118 -5.23 15.58 -12.21
C ASN A 118 -4.54 14.21 -12.10
N LYS A 119 -4.84 13.27 -13.00
CA LYS A 119 -4.19 11.95 -13.04
C LYS A 119 -2.65 12.03 -13.14
N ARG A 120 -2.12 13.09 -13.77
CA ARG A 120 -0.67 13.35 -13.88
C ARG A 120 0.00 13.68 -12.53
N PHE A 121 -0.78 14.10 -11.54
CA PHE A 121 -0.27 14.40 -10.20
C PHE A 121 -0.07 13.17 -9.32
N LEU A 122 -0.34 11.95 -9.82
CA LEU A 122 0.03 10.71 -9.13
C LEU A 122 1.51 10.71 -8.74
N LEU A 123 2.40 11.22 -9.59
CA LEU A 123 3.83 11.30 -9.29
C LEU A 123 4.11 12.23 -8.10
N LEU A 124 3.43 13.38 -8.02
CA LEU A 124 3.57 14.30 -6.89
C LEU A 124 3.03 13.68 -5.60
N GLY A 125 1.87 13.00 -5.69
CA GLY A 125 1.32 12.23 -4.57
C GLY A 125 2.28 11.13 -4.10
N MET A 126 2.92 10.43 -5.02
CA MET A 126 3.93 9.41 -4.72
C MET A 126 5.15 10.01 -4.01
N ILE A 127 5.69 11.12 -4.50
CA ILE A 127 6.81 11.82 -3.84
C ILE A 127 6.44 12.22 -2.42
N LEU A 128 5.25 12.79 -2.20
CA LEU A 128 4.79 13.15 -0.86
C LEU A 128 4.64 11.91 0.03
N SER A 129 4.09 10.83 -0.50
CA SER A 129 3.96 9.55 0.21
C SER A 129 5.30 8.93 0.59
N VAL A 130 6.32 9.03 -0.27
CA VAL A 130 7.70 8.61 0.05
C VAL A 130 8.24 9.40 1.24
N LEU A 131 8.02 10.72 1.27
CA LEU A 131 8.45 11.56 2.38
C LEU A 131 7.73 11.19 3.69
N ILE A 132 6.41 11.01 3.63
CA ILE A 132 5.61 10.60 4.81
C ILE A 132 6.12 9.26 5.34
N HIS A 133 6.34 8.28 4.46
CA HIS A 133 6.86 6.98 4.84
C HIS A 133 8.26 7.09 5.43
N TYR A 134 9.17 7.82 4.78
CA TYR A 134 10.51 8.06 5.29
C TYR A 134 10.49 8.62 6.72
N PHE A 135 9.70 9.68 6.97
CA PHE A 135 9.60 10.28 8.29
C PHE A 135 8.96 9.35 9.32
N TYR A 136 7.97 8.55 8.93
CA TYR A 136 7.41 7.52 9.80
C TYR A 136 8.46 6.51 10.24
N ASN A 137 9.28 6.02 9.30
CA ASN A 137 10.35 5.08 9.60
C ASN A 137 11.38 5.69 10.57
N MET A 138 11.67 6.99 10.49
CA MET A 138 12.56 7.66 11.45
C MET A 138 12.00 7.76 12.88
N VAL A 139 10.68 7.62 13.06
CA VAL A 139 10.01 7.75 14.37
C VAL A 139 9.67 6.39 14.98
N VAL A 140 9.36 5.40 14.15
CA VAL A 140 8.81 4.10 14.58
C VAL A 140 9.84 2.96 14.51
N LEU A 141 11.00 3.16 13.87
CA LEU A 141 12.16 2.26 13.96
C LEU A 141 12.92 2.40 15.28
#